data_AF-A0A3S1RCC0-F1
#
_entry.id   AF-A0A3S1RCC0-F1
#
_cell.length_a   1.000
_cell.length_b   1.000
_cell.length_c   1.000
_cell.angle_alpha   90.00
_cell.angle_beta   90.00
_cell.angle_gamma   90.00
#
_symmetry.space_group_name_H-M   'P 1'
#
loop_
_entity.id
_entity.type
_entity.pdbx_description
1 polymer ?
#
loop_
_entity_poly.entity_id
_entity_poly.type
_entity_poly.pdbx_seq_one_letter_code
_entity_poly.pdbx_strand_id
1 'polypeptide(L)'
;MTKESHISFKAGISRRYFLQVAGAGVVTATALGASAFRAQAEPYGKFTWISPRGTLEVLDDYPYWAAKKAGYFGDLDTDMQPGPSDGTATVKFVDVGQADMGFPSPGVFSFAIQNGMKLKSVFHMGARDTFSFAFRKGEGTNDLKTLEGKTI
;
A
#
# COMPACT_ATOMS: atom_id res chain seq x y z
N MET A 1 44.94 28.75 19.31
CA MET A 1 44.25 29.01 18.03
C MET A 1 44.71 27.97 17.04
N THR A 2 43.97 26.88 16.92
CA THR A 2 44.24 25.76 16.00
C THR A 2 42.93 25.49 15.26
N LYS A 3 42.94 25.73 13.94
CA LYS A 3 41.79 25.47 13.07
C LYS A 3 41.72 23.97 12.80
N GLU A 4 40.66 23.31 13.25
CA GLU A 4 40.33 21.96 12.79
C GLU A 4 39.78 22.05 11.35
N SER A 5 40.47 21.38 10.43
CA SER A 5 40.01 21.20 9.05
C SER A 5 39.15 19.93 9.00
N HIS A 6 37.82 20.08 8.97
CA HIS A 6 36.92 18.97 8.65
C HIS A 6 37.00 18.66 7.15
N ILE A 7 37.64 17.56 6.79
CA ILE A 7 37.56 17.00 5.44
C ILE A 7 36.28 16.16 5.36
N SER A 8 35.28 16.68 4.66
CA SER A 8 34.08 15.94 4.27
C SER A 8 34.40 15.05 3.08
N PHE A 9 34.51 13.74 3.30
CA PHE A 9 34.56 12.76 2.21
C PHE A 9 33.14 12.48 1.72
N LYS A 10 32.81 12.95 0.50
CA LYS A 10 31.63 12.47 -0.23
C LYS A 10 31.90 11.03 -0.67
N ALA A 11 31.27 10.07 0.01
CA ALA A 11 31.23 8.69 -0.44
C ALA A 11 30.31 8.57 -1.67
N GLY A 12 30.87 8.20 -2.82
CA GLY A 12 30.12 7.92 -4.04
C GLY A 12 31.04 7.64 -5.23
N ILE A 13 30.77 6.54 -5.94
CA ILE A 13 31.50 6.20 -7.16
C ILE A 13 31.10 7.18 -8.27
N SER A 14 32.08 7.78 -8.94
CA SER A 14 31.78 8.67 -10.07
C SER A 14 31.22 7.86 -11.26
N ARG A 15 30.26 8.44 -11.99
CA ARG A 15 29.64 7.85 -13.18
C ARG A 15 30.68 7.38 -14.23
N ARG A 16 31.79 8.11 -14.35
CA ARG A 16 32.89 7.77 -15.26
C ARG A 16 33.59 6.48 -14.86
N TYR A 17 33.86 6.31 -13.57
CA TYR A 17 34.51 5.11 -13.03
C TYR A 17 33.61 3.88 -13.19
N PHE A 18 32.31 4.02 -12.92
CA PHE A 18 31.32 2.96 -13.15
C PHE A 18 31.30 2.47 -14.60
N LEU A 19 31.28 3.40 -15.57
CA LEU A 19 31.24 3.05 -16.99
C LEU A 19 32.53 2.39 -17.48
N GLN A 20 33.70 2.78 -16.95
CA GLN A 20 34.97 2.13 -17.28
C GLN A 20 35.04 0.69 -16.78
N VAL A 21 34.59 0.44 -15.55
CA VAL A 21 34.57 -0.90 -14.97
C VAL A 21 33.56 -1.81 -15.69
N ALA A 22 32.36 -1.28 -16.00
CA ALA A 22 31.34 -2.03 -16.74
C ALA A 22 31.78 -2.36 -18.19
N GLY A 23 32.46 -1.43 -18.87
CA GLY A 23 32.93 -1.62 -20.24
C GLY A 23 34.08 -2.62 -20.39
N ALA A 24 34.85 -2.88 -19.32
CA ALA A 24 35.97 -3.82 -19.32
C ALA A 24 35.57 -5.27 -19.00
N GLY A 25 34.29 -5.55 -18.74
CA GLY A 25 33.79 -6.90 -18.43
C GLY A 25 34.24 -7.48 -17.08
N VAL A 26 34.99 -6.70 -16.28
CA VAL A 26 35.44 -7.08 -14.93
C VAL A 26 34.51 -6.43 -13.91
N VAL A 27 33.37 -7.06 -13.61
CA VAL A 27 32.58 -6.69 -12.43
C VAL A 27 33.26 -7.30 -11.20
N THR A 28 34.31 -6.65 -10.72
CA THR A 28 34.89 -7.00 -9.42
C THR A 28 33.94 -6.50 -8.32
N ALA A 29 33.26 -7.42 -7.65
CA ALA A 29 32.36 -7.16 -6.52
C ALA A 29 32.97 -6.28 -5.40
N THR A 30 34.30 -6.14 -5.38
CA THR A 30 35.04 -5.26 -4.48
C THR A 30 34.85 -3.77 -4.79
N ALA A 31 34.65 -3.38 -6.05
CA ALA A 31 34.45 -1.97 -6.41
C ALA A 31 33.07 -1.43 -5.96
N LEU A 32 32.09 -2.31 -5.71
CA LEU A 32 30.75 -1.95 -5.21
C LEU A 32 30.63 -2.03 -3.68
N GLY A 33 31.73 -2.25 -2.94
CA GLY A 33 31.69 -2.27 -1.48
C GLY A 33 30.99 -3.49 -0.89
N ALA A 34 31.21 -4.68 -1.47
CA ALA A 34 30.64 -5.96 -1.04
C ALA A 34 31.04 -6.44 0.38
N SER A 35 31.60 -5.58 1.24
CA SER A 35 32.06 -5.95 2.59
C SER A 35 31.65 -5.01 3.73
N ALA A 36 30.78 -4.01 3.53
CA ALA A 36 30.36 -3.13 4.65
C ALA A 36 28.84 -3.03 4.89
N PHE A 37 27.99 -3.33 3.91
CA PHE A 37 26.54 -3.34 4.14
C PHE A 37 25.92 -4.49 3.35
N ARG A 38 25.82 -5.67 3.99
CA ARG A 38 24.79 -6.62 3.59
C ARG A 38 23.46 -5.90 3.84
N ALA A 39 22.78 -5.50 2.78
CA ALA A 39 21.38 -5.11 2.90
C ALA A 39 20.63 -6.33 3.44
N GLN A 40 20.29 -6.29 4.72
CA GLN A 40 19.43 -7.27 5.34
C GLN A 40 18.04 -6.67 5.30
N ALA A 41 17.09 -7.40 4.69
CA ALA A 41 15.69 -7.02 4.79
C ALA A 41 15.32 -7.02 6.28
N GLU A 42 14.59 -6.00 6.70
CA GLU A 42 13.97 -6.03 8.03
C GLU A 42 13.08 -7.28 8.10
N PRO A 43 13.21 -8.11 9.16
CA PRO A 43 12.31 -9.24 9.31
C PRO A 43 10.87 -8.72 9.33
N TYR A 44 9.98 -9.40 8.62
CA TYR A 44 8.57 -9.02 8.63
C TYR A 44 8.04 -9.12 10.06
N GLY A 45 7.62 -7.99 10.62
CA GLY A 45 6.85 -7.96 11.85
C GLY A 45 5.46 -8.54 11.65
N LYS A 46 4.68 -8.55 12.73
CA LYS A 46 3.25 -8.86 12.66
C LYS A 46 2.56 -7.89 11.70
N PHE A 47 1.87 -8.43 10.71
CA PHE A 47 1.15 -7.68 9.68
C PHE A 47 -0.35 -7.66 10.00
N THR A 48 -0.86 -6.51 10.39
CA THR A 48 -2.24 -6.32 10.84
C THR A 48 -3.13 -5.96 9.66
N TRP A 49 -4.14 -6.80 9.42
CA TRP A 49 -5.19 -6.58 8.43
C TRP A 49 -6.48 -6.14 9.15
N ILE A 50 -6.95 -4.93 8.91
CA ILE A 50 -8.13 -4.38 9.59
C ILE A 50 -9.37 -4.40 8.69
N SER A 51 -10.41 -5.07 9.18
CA SER A 51 -11.73 -5.04 8.54
C SER A 51 -12.35 -3.64 8.62
N PRO A 52 -13.08 -3.17 7.60
CA PRO A 52 -13.85 -1.93 7.71
C PRO A 52 -15.11 -2.09 8.58
N ARG A 53 -15.30 -3.26 9.21
CA ARG A 53 -16.52 -3.65 9.92
C ARG A 53 -16.17 -4.24 11.30
N GLY A 54 -17.14 -4.17 12.21
CA GLY A 54 -17.07 -4.72 13.57
C GLY A 54 -17.05 -6.24 13.70
N THR A 55 -17.30 -6.96 12.60
CA THR A 55 -17.32 -8.43 12.58
C THR A 55 -16.45 -8.97 11.46
N LEU A 56 -15.93 -10.17 11.68
CA LEU A 56 -15.21 -10.98 10.71
C LEU A 56 -16.10 -12.12 10.20
N GLU A 57 -15.58 -12.89 9.27
CA GLU A 57 -16.21 -14.07 8.64
C GLU A 57 -17.40 -13.72 7.75
N VAL A 58 -17.26 -12.62 6.99
CA VAL A 58 -18.19 -12.27 5.90
C VAL A 58 -17.54 -12.47 4.52
N LEU A 59 -18.34 -12.34 3.47
CA LEU A 59 -17.88 -12.54 2.08
C LEU A 59 -16.64 -11.69 1.74
N ASP A 60 -16.55 -10.46 2.24
CA ASP A 60 -15.42 -9.57 1.96
C ASP A 60 -14.09 -10.06 2.56
N ASP A 61 -14.13 -10.95 3.56
CA ASP A 61 -12.96 -11.53 4.22
C ASP A 61 -12.41 -12.74 3.45
N TYR A 62 -13.20 -13.28 2.51
CA TYR A 62 -12.88 -14.47 1.73
C TYR A 62 -11.50 -14.41 1.05
N PRO A 63 -11.07 -13.31 0.40
CA PRO A 63 -9.75 -13.27 -0.23
C PRO A 63 -8.60 -13.47 0.75
N TYR A 64 -8.69 -12.93 1.97
CA TYR A 64 -7.69 -13.13 3.01
C TYR A 64 -7.62 -14.60 3.42
N TRP A 65 -8.78 -15.22 3.73
CA TRP A 65 -8.83 -16.62 4.15
C TRP A 65 -8.40 -17.59 3.05
N ALA A 66 -8.79 -17.33 1.80
CA ALA A 66 -8.37 -18.10 0.65
C ALA A 66 -6.85 -18.02 0.44
N ALA A 67 -6.27 -16.82 0.51
CA ALA A 67 -4.83 -16.61 0.39
C ALA A 67 -4.05 -17.29 1.54
N LYS A 68 -4.56 -17.19 2.78
CA LYS A 68 -3.98 -17.86 3.95
C LYS A 68 -3.98 -19.38 3.79
N LYS A 69 -5.11 -19.96 3.37
CA LYS A 69 -5.24 -21.40 3.13
C LYS A 69 -4.37 -21.90 1.97
N ALA A 70 -4.21 -21.09 0.93
CA ALA A 70 -3.35 -21.40 -0.21
C ALA A 70 -1.85 -21.26 0.09
N GLY A 71 -1.47 -20.73 1.26
CA GLY A 71 -0.08 -20.52 1.64
C GLY A 71 0.57 -19.30 0.98
N TYR A 72 -0.21 -18.37 0.42
CA TYR A 72 0.33 -17.21 -0.30
C TYR A 72 1.06 -16.20 0.59
N PHE A 73 0.78 -16.21 1.89
CA PHE A 73 1.49 -15.36 2.86
C PHE A 73 2.86 -15.93 3.28
N GLY A 74 3.17 -17.19 2.96
CA GLY A 74 4.44 -17.80 3.36
C GLY A 74 4.64 -17.79 4.88
N ASP A 75 5.71 -17.14 5.32
CA ASP A 75 6.12 -16.96 6.72
C ASP A 75 5.62 -15.63 7.34
N LEU A 76 4.83 -14.84 6.63
CA LEU A 76 4.27 -13.59 7.15
C LEU A 76 3.28 -13.85 8.31
N ASP A 77 3.57 -13.31 9.48
CA ASP A 77 2.67 -13.34 10.65
C ASP A 77 1.51 -12.37 10.43
N THR A 78 0.41 -12.86 9.85
CA THR A 78 -0.77 -12.03 9.55
C THR A 78 -1.87 -12.18 10.60
N ASP A 79 -2.43 -11.06 11.03
CA ASP A 79 -3.55 -11.00 11.98
C ASP A 79 -4.71 -10.19 11.40
N MET A 80 -5.86 -10.84 11.21
CA MET A 80 -7.07 -10.15 10.76
C MET A 80 -7.91 -9.73 11.96
N GLN A 81 -8.14 -8.42 12.07
CA GLN A 81 -8.86 -7.83 13.19
C GLN A 81 -10.18 -7.19 12.72
N PRO A 82 -11.25 -7.27 13.53
CA PRO A 82 -12.44 -6.47 13.29
C PRO A 82 -12.08 -4.98 13.46
N GLY A 83 -12.58 -4.15 12.56
CA GLY A 83 -12.47 -2.69 12.73
C GLY A 83 -13.60 -2.12 13.57
N PRO A 84 -13.53 -0.82 13.90
CA PRO A 84 -14.67 -0.09 14.40
C PRO A 84 -15.87 -0.22 13.45
N SER A 85 -17.08 -0.08 13.98
CA SER A 85 -18.29 0.04 13.16
C SER A 85 -18.40 1.44 12.51
N ASP A 86 -17.36 1.86 11.82
CA ASP A 86 -17.22 3.09 11.03
C ASP A 86 -16.59 2.70 9.68
N GLY A 87 -17.32 2.91 8.58
CA GLY A 87 -16.86 2.54 7.24
C GLY A 87 -15.58 3.24 6.79
N THR A 88 -15.18 4.32 7.46
CA THR A 88 -13.91 5.03 7.22
C THR A 88 -12.79 4.63 8.18
N ALA A 89 -13.04 3.77 9.16
CA ALA A 89 -12.02 3.40 10.14
C ALA A 89 -10.83 2.71 9.49
N THR A 90 -11.06 1.78 8.55
CA THR A 90 -9.98 1.02 7.91
C THR A 90 -8.91 1.94 7.27
N VAL A 91 -9.33 3.04 6.61
CA VAL A 91 -8.41 3.99 5.98
C VAL A 91 -7.66 4.85 6.99
N LYS A 92 -8.32 5.22 8.10
CA LYS A 92 -7.68 5.98 9.19
C LYS A 92 -6.60 5.17 9.88
N PHE A 93 -6.89 3.91 10.22
CA PHE A 93 -5.94 3.04 10.94
C PHE A 93 -4.70 2.75 10.09
N VAL A 94 -4.87 2.56 8.78
CA VAL A 94 -3.72 2.38 7.87
C VAL A 94 -2.92 3.67 7.72
N ASP A 95 -3.58 4.83 7.57
CA ASP A 95 -2.90 6.13 7.42
C ASP A 95 -2.01 6.49 8.62
N VAL A 96 -2.46 6.18 9.84
CA VAL A 96 -1.71 6.45 11.07
C VAL A 96 -0.78 5.31 11.51
N GLY A 97 -0.67 4.24 10.71
CA GLY A 97 0.19 3.09 11.00
C GLY A 97 -0.27 2.20 12.16
N GLN A 98 -1.56 2.22 12.49
CA GLN A 98 -2.17 1.29 13.46
C GLN A 98 -2.60 -0.04 12.83
N ALA A 99 -2.68 -0.10 11.50
CA ALA A 99 -2.83 -1.33 10.73
C ALA A 99 -1.99 -1.23 9.45
N ASP A 100 -1.58 -2.37 8.91
CA ASP A 100 -0.73 -2.42 7.71
C ASP A 100 -1.55 -2.52 6.43
N MET A 101 -2.73 -3.14 6.51
CA MET A 101 -3.63 -3.32 5.37
C MET A 101 -5.09 -3.18 5.78
N GLY A 102 -5.86 -2.58 4.87
CA GLY A 102 -7.31 -2.50 4.95
C GLY A 102 -7.90 -2.76 3.56
N PHE A 103 -9.22 -2.93 3.52
CA PHE A 103 -9.95 -3.20 2.28
C PHE A 103 -11.22 -2.34 2.22
N PRO A 104 -11.06 -1.00 2.17
CA PRO A 104 -12.17 -0.07 2.03
C PRO A 104 -12.89 -0.25 0.69
N SER A 105 -14.14 0.21 0.63
CA SER A 105 -14.81 0.39 -0.65
C SER A 105 -14.10 1.47 -1.49
N PRO A 106 -14.19 1.42 -2.83
CA PRO A 106 -13.59 2.43 -3.71
C PRO A 106 -13.98 3.87 -3.37
N GLY A 107 -15.22 4.11 -2.94
CA GLY A 107 -15.68 5.43 -2.51
C GLY A 107 -14.98 5.94 -1.24
N VAL A 108 -14.81 5.07 -0.24
CA VAL A 108 -14.07 5.41 1.00
C VAL A 108 -12.59 5.63 0.70
N PHE A 109 -11.98 4.82 -0.17
CA PHE A 109 -10.60 5.02 -0.59
C PHE A 109 -10.39 6.35 -1.31
N SER A 110 -11.28 6.68 -2.26
CA SER A 110 -11.23 7.95 -3.00
C SER A 110 -11.41 9.15 -2.07
N PHE A 111 -12.36 9.07 -1.14
CA PHE A 111 -12.55 10.06 -0.09
C PHE A 111 -11.28 10.24 0.76
N ALA A 112 -10.63 9.16 1.18
CA ALA A 112 -9.42 9.20 1.99
C ALA A 112 -8.27 9.93 1.29
N ILE A 113 -8.02 9.60 0.02
CA ILE A 113 -7.00 10.25 -0.81
C ILE A 113 -7.33 11.73 -1.00
N GLN A 114 -8.59 12.08 -1.27
CA GLN A 114 -9.03 13.47 -1.40
C GLN A 114 -8.80 14.27 -0.10
N ASN A 115 -8.89 13.62 1.06
CA ASN A 115 -8.62 14.22 2.37
C ASN A 115 -7.15 14.14 2.80
N GLY A 116 -6.24 13.75 1.89
CA GLY A 116 -4.79 13.81 2.13
C GLY A 116 -4.20 12.61 2.89
N MET A 117 -4.96 11.53 3.10
CA MET A 117 -4.43 10.30 3.67
C MET A 117 -3.41 9.65 2.72
N LYS A 118 -2.32 9.11 3.26
CA LYS A 118 -1.17 8.55 2.53
C LYS A 118 -1.34 7.05 2.29
N LEU A 119 -2.34 6.69 1.50
CA LEU A 119 -2.69 5.30 1.23
C LEU A 119 -2.21 4.86 -0.15
N LYS A 120 -1.95 3.55 -0.30
CA LYS A 120 -1.61 2.92 -1.57
C LYS A 120 -2.62 1.81 -1.87
N SER A 121 -3.15 1.79 -3.09
CA SER A 121 -3.93 0.64 -3.58
C SER A 121 -2.96 -0.44 -4.06
N VAL A 122 -3.17 -1.68 -3.62
CA VAL A 122 -2.34 -2.84 -4.00
C VAL A 122 -3.10 -3.77 -4.94
N PHE A 123 -4.38 -4.05 -4.65
CA PHE A 123 -5.25 -4.87 -5.48
C PHE A 123 -6.72 -4.51 -5.24
N HIS A 124 -7.59 -4.95 -6.15
CA HIS A 124 -9.04 -4.80 -6.04
C HIS A 124 -9.70 -6.18 -6.01
N MET A 125 -10.72 -6.35 -5.15
CA MET A 125 -11.50 -7.59 -5.07
C MET A 125 -12.49 -7.75 -6.24
N GLY A 126 -13.07 -6.64 -6.71
CA GLY A 126 -13.99 -6.60 -7.84
C GLY A 126 -13.30 -6.15 -9.12
N ALA A 127 -13.65 -6.77 -10.26
CA ALA A 127 -13.18 -6.35 -11.58
C ALA A 127 -13.94 -5.14 -12.14
N ARG A 128 -15.09 -4.78 -11.54
CA ARG A 128 -15.97 -3.68 -11.95
C ARG A 128 -16.51 -2.97 -10.71
N ASP A 129 -17.01 -1.77 -10.93
CA ASP A 129 -17.68 -1.00 -9.89
C ASP A 129 -18.94 -1.72 -9.40
N THR A 130 -19.10 -1.79 -8.09
CA THR A 130 -20.28 -2.37 -7.43
C THR A 130 -21.30 -1.30 -7.05
N PHE A 131 -20.96 -0.02 -7.20
CA PHE A 131 -21.86 1.10 -6.93
C PHE A 131 -22.65 1.47 -8.19
N SER A 132 -23.90 1.87 -8.00
CA SER A 132 -24.81 2.24 -9.08
C SER A 132 -25.88 3.18 -8.56
N PHE A 133 -26.43 4.02 -9.44
CA PHE A 133 -27.63 4.79 -9.14
C PHE A 133 -28.83 3.85 -9.13
N ALA A 134 -29.55 3.81 -8.00
CA ALA A 134 -30.80 3.10 -7.89
C ALA A 134 -31.96 4.08 -8.07
N PHE A 135 -32.88 3.73 -8.97
CA PHE A 135 -34.06 4.53 -9.25
C PHE A 135 -35.32 3.82 -8.76
N ARG A 136 -36.36 4.59 -8.45
CA ARG A 136 -37.69 4.02 -8.31
C ARG A 136 -38.10 3.38 -9.63
N LYS A 137 -38.99 2.39 -9.54
CA LYS A 137 -39.48 1.68 -10.72
C LYS A 137 -40.09 2.66 -11.72
N GLY A 138 -39.56 2.68 -12.95
CA GLY A 138 -40.02 3.55 -14.04
C GLY A 138 -39.37 4.95 -14.08
N GLU A 139 -38.52 5.30 -13.10
CA GLU A 139 -37.85 6.61 -13.03
C GLU A 139 -36.37 6.54 -13.47
N GLY A 140 -35.94 5.41 -14.04
CA GLY A 140 -34.59 5.23 -14.55
C GLY A 140 -34.26 6.16 -15.71
N THR A 141 -33.00 6.59 -15.78
CA THR A 141 -32.47 7.44 -16.86
C THR A 141 -31.21 6.81 -17.45
N ASN A 142 -31.03 6.96 -18.77
CA ASN A 142 -29.78 6.66 -19.46
C ASN A 142 -28.98 7.95 -19.78
N ASP A 143 -29.48 9.11 -19.38
CA ASP A 143 -28.81 10.40 -19.51
C ASP A 143 -28.45 10.94 -18.13
N LEU A 144 -27.15 11.16 -17.90
CA LEU A 144 -26.62 11.67 -16.64
C LEU A 144 -27.03 13.13 -16.37
N LYS A 145 -27.34 13.91 -17.42
CA LYS A 145 -27.77 15.31 -17.25
C LYS A 145 -29.05 15.44 -16.46
N THR A 146 -29.91 14.42 -16.48
CA THR A 146 -31.16 14.42 -15.71
C THR A 146 -30.92 14.33 -14.21
N LEU A 147 -29.70 14.02 -13.77
CA LEU A 147 -29.30 13.99 -12.36
C LEU A 147 -28.81 15.36 -11.86
N GLU A 148 -28.56 16.32 -12.74
CA GLU A 148 -28.03 17.64 -12.36
C GLU A 148 -28.98 18.37 -11.41
N GLY A 149 -28.45 18.85 -10.29
CA GLY A 149 -29.23 19.56 -9.25
C GLY A 149 -30.16 18.68 -8.41
N LYS A 150 -30.22 17.35 -8.65
CA LYS A 150 -30.98 16.43 -7.80
C LYS A 150 -30.20 16.06 -6.54
N THR A 151 -30.94 15.79 -5.46
CA THR A 151 -30.41 15.09 -4.29
C THR A 151 -30.32 13.60 -4.60
N ILE A 152 -29.17 12.99 -4.32
CA ILE A 152 -28.87 11.57 -4.53
C ILE A 152 -28.97 10.82 -3.20
#